data_AF-A0A455U8A0-F1
#
_entry.id   AF-A0A455U8A0-F1
#
_cell.length_a   1.000
_cell.length_b   1.000
_cell.length_c   1.000
_cell.angle_alpha   90.00
_cell.angle_beta   90.00
_cell.angle_gamma   90.00
#
_symmetry.space_group_name_H-M   'P 1'
#
loop_
_entity.id
_entity.type
_entity.pdbx_description
1 polymer ?
#
loop_
_entity_poly.entity_id
_entity_poly.type
_entity_poly.pdbx_seq_one_letter_code
_entity_poly.pdbx_strand_id
1 'polypeptide(L)'
;MVGNFYYAWSAARLARKENRADVTALSYGISTPVMFVFLFGVLLPAKQLTGDAEMAWKVAVAACFISGAIEAVISVIGRWVQYHLPALPCWAPLPVLH
;
A
#
# COMPACT_ATOMS: atom_id res chain seq x y z
N MET A 1 14.15 -3.74 -5.07
CA MET A 1 14.43 -5.03 -5.74
C MET A 1 14.13 -6.23 -4.84
N VAL A 2 14.63 -6.28 -3.60
CA VAL A 2 14.39 -7.40 -2.66
C VAL A 2 12.90 -7.70 -2.38
N GLY A 3 12.07 -6.66 -2.21
CA GLY A 3 10.63 -6.84 -1.96
C GLY A 3 9.88 -7.55 -3.09
N ASN A 4 10.25 -7.29 -4.36
CA ASN A 4 9.58 -7.92 -5.50
C ASN A 4 9.90 -9.42 -5.59
N PHE A 5 11.14 -9.80 -5.24
CA PHE A 5 11.53 -11.21 -5.13
C PHE A 5 10.82 -11.91 -3.97
N TYR A 6 10.62 -11.23 -2.84
CA TYR A 6 9.88 -11.79 -1.71
C TYR A 6 8.40 -12.03 -2.03
N TYR A 7 7.75 -11.10 -2.75
CA TYR A 7 6.39 -11.29 -3.23
C TYR A 7 6.30 -12.38 -4.31
N ALA A 8 7.27 -12.45 -5.23
CA ALA A 8 7.33 -13.52 -6.22
C ALA A 8 7.49 -14.91 -5.57
N TRP A 9 8.34 -15.01 -4.53
CA TRP A 9 8.49 -16.25 -3.76
C TRP A 9 7.22 -16.62 -2.99
N SER A 10 6.56 -15.63 -2.35
CA SER A 10 5.30 -15.85 -1.64
C SER A 10 4.17 -16.26 -2.58
N ALA A 11 4.09 -15.65 -3.77
CA ALA A 11 3.15 -16.02 -4.83
C ALA A 11 3.42 -17.45 -5.34
N ALA A 12 4.68 -17.81 -5.57
CA ALA A 12 5.06 -19.16 -6.00
C ALA A 12 4.73 -20.23 -4.94
N ARG A 13 4.92 -19.91 -3.65
CA ARG A 13 4.53 -20.80 -2.55
C ARG A 13 3.01 -20.97 -2.46
N LEU A 14 2.24 -19.91 -2.68
CA LEU A 14 0.77 -19.95 -2.69
C LEU A 14 0.23 -20.73 -3.91
N ALA A 15 0.80 -20.52 -5.10
CA ALA A 15 0.46 -21.26 -6.32
C ALA A 15 0.60 -22.78 -6.14
N ARG A 16 1.69 -23.21 -5.47
CA ARG A 16 1.93 -24.62 -5.14
C ARG A 16 0.96 -25.18 -4.11
N LYS A 17 0.49 -24.36 -3.16
CA LYS A 17 -0.45 -24.76 -2.11
C LYS A 17 -1.87 -24.91 -2.65
N GLU A 18 -2.30 -23.98 -3.50
CA GLU A 18 -3.65 -23.93 -4.07
C GLU A 18 -3.79 -24.68 -5.41
N ASN A 19 -2.70 -25.28 -5.91
CA ASN A 19 -2.62 -25.98 -7.21
C ASN A 19 -3.18 -25.14 -8.39
N ARG A 20 -2.95 -23.82 -8.37
CA ARG A 20 -3.44 -22.89 -9.39
C ARG A 20 -2.27 -22.14 -10.03
N ALA A 21 -2.32 -22.03 -11.35
CA ALA A 21 -1.31 -21.32 -12.15
C ALA A 21 -1.56 -19.79 -12.25
N ASP A 22 -2.74 -19.31 -11.87
CA ASP A 22 -3.15 -17.90 -12.03
C ASP A 22 -2.60 -16.95 -10.93
N VAL A 23 -1.59 -17.36 -10.17
CA VAL A 23 -1.06 -16.54 -9.09
C VAL A 23 0.03 -15.62 -9.64
N THR A 24 -0.33 -14.36 -9.87
CA THR A 24 0.60 -13.33 -10.36
C THR A 24 1.11 -12.48 -9.21
N ALA A 25 2.44 -12.28 -9.13
CA ALA A 25 3.01 -11.35 -8.16
C ALA A 25 2.69 -9.91 -8.58
N LEU A 26 2.02 -9.15 -7.70
CA LEU A 26 1.81 -7.73 -7.92
C LEU A 26 3.15 -7.00 -7.78
N SER A 27 3.60 -6.34 -8.85
CA SER A 27 4.79 -5.51 -8.79
C SER A 27 4.57 -4.39 -7.79
N TYR A 28 5.33 -4.39 -6.70
CA TYR A 28 5.25 -3.37 -5.67
C TYR A 28 5.95 -2.09 -6.17
N GLY A 29 5.28 -1.34 -7.03
CA GLY A 29 5.66 0.03 -7.34
C GLY A 29 5.28 0.92 -6.17
N ILE A 30 6.18 1.80 -5.73
CA ILE A 30 5.81 2.88 -4.80
C ILE A 30 4.59 3.58 -5.38
N SER A 31 3.53 3.69 -4.58
CA SER A 31 2.28 4.35 -4.96
C SER A 31 2.56 5.83 -5.22
N THR A 32 2.73 6.18 -6.49
CA THR A 32 2.80 7.56 -6.97
C THR A 32 1.71 8.48 -6.40
N PRO A 33 0.43 8.06 -6.23
CA PRO A 33 -0.58 8.92 -5.63
C PRO A 33 -0.28 9.28 -4.17
N VAL A 34 0.21 8.34 -3.36
CA VAL A 34 0.57 8.62 -1.96
C VAL A 34 1.72 9.60 -1.92
N MET A 35 2.77 9.35 -2.71
CA MET A 35 3.93 10.23 -2.76
C MET A 35 3.57 11.64 -3.24
N PHE A 36 2.61 11.76 -4.16
CA PHE A 36 2.08 13.04 -4.63
C PHE A 36 1.34 13.80 -3.51
N VAL A 37 0.48 13.11 -2.75
CA VAL A 37 -0.24 13.72 -1.61
C VAL A 37 0.74 14.23 -0.55
N PHE A 38 1.79 13.48 -0.22
CA PHE A 38 2.80 13.95 0.74
C PHE A 38 3.61 15.14 0.20
N LEU A 39 3.98 15.11 -1.08
CA LEU A 39 4.76 16.17 -1.68
C LEU A 39 3.99 17.50 -1.75
N PHE A 40 2.75 17.47 -2.23
CA PHE A 40 1.94 18.68 -2.43
C PHE A 40 1.11 19.07 -1.21
N GLY A 41 0.64 18.09 -0.43
CA GLY A 41 -0.19 18.32 0.75
C GLY A 41 0.59 18.65 2.01
N VAL A 42 1.84 18.19 2.13
CA VAL A 42 2.65 18.39 3.36
C VAL A 42 3.93 19.18 3.05
N LEU A 43 4.71 18.77 2.05
CA LEU A 43 6.01 19.38 1.80
C LEU A 43 5.89 20.82 1.26
N LEU A 44 4.93 21.05 0.35
CA LEU A 44 4.69 22.36 -0.24
C LEU A 44 4.26 23.43 0.77
N PRO A 45 3.22 23.22 1.62
CA PRO A 45 2.84 24.20 2.63
C PRO A 45 3.90 24.35 3.73
N ALA A 46 4.61 23.28 4.10
CA ALA A 46 5.72 23.36 5.06
C ALA A 46 6.85 24.28 4.55
N LYS A 47 7.20 24.17 3.25
CA LYS A 47 8.19 25.05 2.63
C LYS A 47 7.73 26.52 2.59
N GLN A 48 6.47 26.76 2.26
CA GLN A 48 5.91 28.13 2.18
C GLN A 48 5.84 28.81 3.55
N LEU A 49 5.54 28.06 4.62
CA LEU A 49 5.42 28.60 5.97
C LEU A 49 6.78 28.86 6.65
N THR A 50 7.77 27.98 6.42
CA THR A 50 9.04 28.06 7.17
C THR A 50 10.16 28.75 6.39
N GLY A 51 10.10 28.83 5.06
CA GLY A 51 11.13 29.47 4.24
C GLY A 51 12.49 28.77 4.21
N ASP A 52 12.71 27.77 5.07
CA ASP A 52 13.96 27.05 5.26
C ASP A 52 13.76 25.54 5.00
N ALA A 53 14.62 24.97 4.15
CA ALA A 53 14.52 23.57 3.72
C ALA A 53 14.80 22.61 4.88
N GLU A 54 15.59 23.04 5.87
CA GLU A 54 16.00 22.19 6.99
C GLU A 54 14.90 21.94 8.03
N MET A 55 13.97 22.89 8.17
CA MET A 55 12.79 22.69 9.02
C MET A 55 11.67 21.95 8.27
N ALA A 56 11.53 22.20 6.96
CA ALA A 56 10.51 21.56 6.14
C ALA A 56 10.64 20.01 6.13
N TRP A 57 11.87 19.47 6.05
CA TRP A 57 12.04 18.01 6.08
C TRP A 57 11.74 17.40 7.46
N LYS A 58 12.04 18.11 8.56
CA LYS A 58 11.71 17.65 9.93
C LYS A 58 10.20 17.57 10.13
N VAL A 59 9.48 18.59 9.66
CA VAL A 59 8.01 18.60 9.67
C VAL A 59 7.45 17.50 8.77
N ALA A 60 8.03 17.28 7.59
CA ALA A 60 7.60 16.22 6.69
C ALA A 60 7.78 14.82 7.30
N VAL A 61 8.91 14.55 7.97
CA VAL A 61 9.16 13.28 8.66
C VAL A 61 8.18 13.09 9.83
N ALA A 62 7.91 14.14 10.61
CA ALA A 62 6.92 14.08 11.68
C ALA A 62 5.50 13.79 11.14
N ALA A 63 5.11 14.43 10.04
CA ALA A 63 3.83 14.19 9.38
C ALA A 63 3.74 12.75 8.84
N CYS A 64 4.78 12.25 8.16
CA CYS A 64 4.84 10.85 7.71
C CYS A 64 4.67 9.87 8.87
N PHE A 65 5.29 10.14 10.02
CA PHE A 65 5.18 9.30 11.20
C PHE A 65 3.75 9.27 11.77
N ILE A 66 3.09 10.43 11.83
CA ILE A 66 1.70 10.53 12.29
C ILE A 66 0.76 9.80 11.32
N SER A 67 0.92 9.99 10.01
CA SER A 67 0.12 9.26 9.01
C SER A 67 0.31 7.75 9.13
N GLY A 68 1.55 7.27 9.29
CA GLY A 68 1.82 5.85 9.49
C GLY A 68 1.21 5.30 10.78
N ALA A 69 1.19 6.09 11.86
CA ALA A 69 0.51 5.71 13.11
C ALA A 69 -1.01 5.60 12.92
N ILE A 70 -1.62 6.55 12.20
CA ILE A 70 -3.06 6.52 11.88
C ILE A 70 -3.40 5.29 11.02
N GLU A 71 -2.60 5.00 9.99
CA GLU A 71 -2.80 3.83 9.14
C GLU A 71 -2.61 2.52 9.92
N ALA A 72 -1.65 2.46 10.85
CA ALA A 72 -1.46 1.29 11.70
C ALA A 72 -2.70 1.04 12.58
N VAL A 73 -3.31 2.09 13.12
CA VAL A 73 -4.57 1.99 13.89
C VAL A 73 -5.73 1.56 12.98
N ILE A 74 -5.86 2.13 11.79
CA ILE A 74 -6.91 1.78 10.82
C ILE A 74 -6.75 0.34 10.31
N SER A 75 -5.52 -0.14 10.12
CA SER A 75 -5.21 -1.50 9.67
C SER A 75 -5.81 -2.58 10.58
N VAL A 76 -5.90 -2.31 11.89
CA VAL A 76 -6.55 -3.21 12.86
C VAL A 76 -8.04 -3.38 12.52
N ILE A 77 -8.70 -2.31 12.08
CA ILE A 77 -10.12 -2.28 11.68
C ILE A 77 -10.30 -2.76 10.23
N GLY A 78 -9.25 -2.74 9.40
CA GLY A 78 -9.29 -3.18 8.00
C GLY A 78 -9.81 -4.61 7.81
N ARG A 79 -9.45 -5.55 8.70
CA ARG A 79 -10.01 -6.91 8.71
C ARG A 79 -11.51 -6.94 8.98
N TRP A 80 -12.00 -6.04 9.83
CA TRP A 80 -13.41 -5.92 10.15
C TRP A 80 -14.21 -5.33 8.97
N VAL A 81 -13.62 -4.39 8.24
CA VAL A 81 -14.18 -3.84 6.99
C VAL A 81 -14.25 -4.91 5.90
N GLN A 82 -13.20 -5.73 5.73
CA GLN A 82 -13.23 -6.85 4.78
C GLN A 82 -14.31 -7.90 5.10
N TYR A 83 -14.72 -8.00 6.35
CA TYR A 83 -15.80 -8.90 6.77
C TYR A 83 -17.19 -8.33 6.52
N HIS A 84 -17.36 -7.00 6.63
CA HIS A 84 -18.64 -6.31 6.45
C HIS A 84 -18.90 -5.88 5.01
N LEU A 85 -17.87 -5.71 4.18
CA LEU A 85 -18.04 -5.49 2.75
C LEU A 85 -18.21 -6.87 2.10
N PRO A 86 -19.44 -7.27 1.70
CA PRO A 86 -19.62 -8.54 1.01
C PRO A 86 -18.76 -8.52 -0.24
N ALA A 87 -17.98 -9.59 -0.45
CA ALA A 87 -17.14 -9.73 -1.63
C ALA A 87 -17.98 -9.49 -2.88
N LEU A 88 -17.82 -8.32 -3.51
CA LEU A 88 -18.42 -8.07 -4.81
C LEU A 88 -17.85 -9.14 -5.76
N PRO A 89 -18.70 -9.84 -6.52
CA PRO A 89 -18.39 -11.07 -7.24
C PRO A 89 -17.34 -10.94 -8.36
N CYS A 90 -16.72 -9.77 -8.54
CA CYS A 90 -15.67 -9.53 -9.52
C CYS A 90 -14.37 -10.31 -9.22
N TRP A 91 -14.22 -10.83 -8.00
CA TRP A 91 -13.12 -11.72 -7.60
C TRP A 91 -13.51 -13.21 -7.55
N ALA A 92 -14.68 -13.58 -8.07
CA ALA A 92 -14.96 -14.99 -8.32
C ALA A 92 -13.88 -15.51 -9.29
N PRO A 93 -13.16 -16.60 -8.97
CA PRO A 93 -12.31 -17.23 -9.96
C PRO A 93 -13.21 -17.61 -11.14
N LEU A 94 -12.93 -17.02 -12.30
CA LEU A 94 -13.64 -17.38 -13.53
C LEU A 94 -13.64 -18.91 -13.63
N PRO A 95 -14.81 -19.55 -13.84
CA PRO A 95 -14.85 -20.98 -14.06
C PRO A 95 -13.99 -21.26 -15.28
N VAL A 96 -12.94 -22.05 -15.04
CA VAL A 96 -11.99 -22.53 -16.02
C VAL A 96 -12.79 -23.26 -17.10
N LEU A 97 -12.97 -22.64 -18.26
CA LEU A 97 -13.36 -23.36 -19.47
C LEU A 97 -12.11 -24.09 -19.96
N HIS A 98 -12.29 -25.40 -20.08
CA HIS A 98 -11.37 -26.42 -20.58
C HIS A 98 -10.39 -25.98 -21.67
#